data_AF-A0A4U2ZAA7-F1
#
_entry.id   AF-A0A4U2ZAA7-F1
#
_cell.length_a   1.000
_cell.length_b   1.000
_cell.length_c   1.000
_cell.angle_alpha   90.00
_cell.angle_beta   90.00
_cell.angle_gamma   90.00
#
_symmetry.space_group_name_H-M   'P 1'
#
loop_
_entity.id
_entity.type
_entity.pdbx_description
1 polymer ?
#
loop_
_entity_poly.entity_id
_entity_poly.type
_entity_poly.pdbx_seq_one_letter_code
_entity_poly.pdbx_strand_id
1 'polypeptide(L)'
;METSAAYQSYLNVMKNYQTTQGRRDYQAPFAESFELIYAKAQEQDVKLSNAKNFLESLSQSELRTLQKYSGLADSINVNSLSAEGAYNLLMHDNEQYDFDGNGTAEVGIGKHILPVPMNMPADVQEAYISAMNSLSDKDKLMAMTLTFDPARLDALINNKPYTPTNMDYNYLKSRVDNMLNPQNGGYTSLEAKESITAFWNAFDASYNGDKTQNTQTQSEENIAVEKFLNDLRTKGAAKFLADLNQEKIDKMVEEYKQKLIEEMGDSPEAMEKIAKLVDEFKKNLIEEMREKMQDELKNAKDVNSVKLDTFMMTMLNNMQEKEPSPLKELLKA
;
A
#
# COMPACT_ATOMS: atom_id res chain seq x y z
N MET A 1 -2.84 7.68 -33.79
CA MET A 1 -2.26 7.02 -32.59
C MET A 1 -2.65 5.55 -32.51
N GLU A 2 -1.83 4.73 -31.89
CA GLU A 2 -2.04 3.28 -31.74
C GLU A 2 -3.38 2.95 -31.06
N THR A 3 -4.08 1.91 -31.53
CA THR A 3 -5.47 1.61 -31.12
C THR A 3 -5.70 0.16 -30.70
N SER A 4 -4.64 -0.57 -30.35
CA SER A 4 -4.80 -1.94 -29.86
C SER A 4 -5.65 -1.96 -28.58
N ALA A 5 -6.47 -3.00 -28.41
CA ALA A 5 -7.38 -3.10 -27.26
C ALA A 5 -6.62 -3.09 -25.92
N ALA A 6 -5.47 -3.76 -25.85
CA ALA A 6 -4.62 -3.80 -24.67
C ALA A 6 -4.08 -2.41 -24.32
N TYR A 7 -3.61 -1.65 -25.31
CA TYR A 7 -3.14 -0.29 -25.13
C TYR A 7 -4.26 0.65 -24.66
N GLN A 8 -5.44 0.57 -25.28
CA GLN A 8 -6.59 1.39 -24.86
C GLN A 8 -7.07 1.06 -23.44
N SER A 9 -7.04 -0.22 -23.06
CA SER A 9 -7.31 -0.63 -21.68
C SER A 9 -6.31 -0.01 -20.70
N TYR A 10 -5.02 -0.03 -21.04
CA TYR A 10 -3.97 0.58 -20.24
C TYR A 10 -4.16 2.10 -20.09
N LEU A 11 -4.42 2.81 -21.20
CA LEU A 11 -4.68 4.26 -21.16
C LEU A 11 -5.87 4.61 -20.25
N ASN A 12 -6.93 3.83 -20.29
CA ASN A 12 -8.11 4.05 -19.45
C ASN A 12 -7.81 3.95 -17.95
N VAL A 13 -6.89 3.07 -17.57
CA VAL A 13 -6.43 2.90 -16.20
C VAL A 13 -5.48 4.05 -15.83
N MET A 14 -4.52 4.35 -16.71
CA MET A 14 -3.46 5.34 -16.45
C MET A 14 -3.91 6.81 -16.50
N LYS A 15 -5.07 7.12 -17.08
CA LYS A 15 -5.60 8.50 -17.13
C LYS A 15 -5.70 9.16 -15.74
N ASN A 16 -5.90 8.35 -14.70
CA ASN A 16 -6.06 8.82 -13.33
C ASN A 16 -4.73 8.84 -12.56
N TYR A 17 -3.66 8.23 -13.07
CA TYR A 17 -2.38 8.17 -12.38
C TYR A 17 -1.71 9.54 -12.35
N GLN A 18 -1.31 9.99 -11.16
CA GLN A 18 -0.62 11.26 -10.98
C GLN A 18 0.87 11.01 -10.84
N THR A 19 1.63 11.46 -11.84
CA THR A 19 3.10 11.53 -11.79
C THR A 19 3.58 12.33 -10.58
N THR A 20 4.86 12.20 -10.22
CA THR A 20 5.42 12.98 -9.11
C THR A 20 5.48 14.48 -9.45
N GLN A 21 5.41 15.34 -8.45
CA GLN A 21 5.57 16.79 -8.65
C GLN A 21 6.94 17.10 -9.26
N GLY A 22 8.01 16.45 -8.77
CA GLY A 22 9.35 16.63 -9.34
C GLY A 22 9.44 16.31 -10.83
N ARG A 23 8.69 15.30 -11.32
CA ARG A 23 8.61 14.98 -12.75
C ARG A 23 7.87 16.06 -13.54
N ARG A 24 6.74 16.56 -13.02
CA ARG A 24 6.00 17.68 -13.65
C ARG A 24 6.84 18.95 -13.72
N ASP A 25 7.54 19.29 -12.64
CA ASP A 25 8.40 20.48 -12.58
C ASP A 25 9.53 20.39 -13.60
N TYR A 26 10.10 19.20 -13.79
CA TYR A 26 11.11 18.94 -14.81
C TYR A 26 10.58 19.12 -16.23
N GLN A 27 9.34 18.68 -16.51
CA GLN A 27 8.70 18.75 -17.82
C GLN A 27 8.16 20.14 -18.16
N ALA A 28 7.78 20.94 -17.16
CA ALA A 28 7.11 22.22 -17.34
C ALA A 28 7.77 23.18 -18.37
N PRO A 29 9.11 23.33 -18.42
CA PRO A 29 9.76 24.21 -19.41
C PRO A 29 9.64 23.73 -20.86
N PHE A 30 9.27 22.46 -21.08
CA PHE A 30 9.21 21.83 -22.40
C PHE A 30 7.78 21.44 -22.82
N ALA A 31 6.81 21.53 -21.89
CA ALA A 31 5.46 21.00 -22.05
C ALA A 31 4.74 21.58 -23.29
N GLU A 32 4.69 22.91 -23.44
CA GLU A 32 4.00 23.53 -24.58
C GLU A 32 4.58 23.08 -25.93
N SER A 33 5.91 23.01 -26.04
CA SER A 33 6.57 22.54 -27.26
C SER A 33 6.36 21.05 -27.49
N PHE A 34 6.26 20.26 -26.42
CA PHE A 34 5.90 18.84 -26.50
C PHE A 34 4.48 18.65 -27.02
N GLU A 35 3.49 19.39 -26.49
CA GLU A 35 2.10 19.32 -26.94
C GLU A 35 1.94 19.60 -28.44
N LEU A 36 2.73 20.54 -28.98
CA LEU A 36 2.74 20.83 -30.42
C LEU A 36 3.23 19.62 -31.24
N ILE A 37 4.23 18.89 -30.75
CA ILE A 37 4.73 17.67 -31.41
C ILE A 37 3.72 16.53 -31.26
N TYR A 38 3.14 16.39 -30.07
CA TYR A 38 2.10 15.41 -29.76
C TYR A 38 0.88 15.57 -30.67
N ALA A 39 0.35 16.79 -30.80
CA ALA A 39 -0.77 17.11 -31.69
C ALA A 39 -0.44 16.79 -33.16
N LYS A 40 0.75 17.14 -33.65
CA LYS A 40 1.20 16.76 -35.00
C LYS A 40 1.24 15.25 -35.19
N ALA A 41 1.70 14.49 -34.20
CA ALA A 41 1.74 13.03 -34.24
C ALA A 41 0.33 12.44 -34.28
N GLN A 42 -0.62 13.02 -33.54
CA GLN A 42 -2.03 12.65 -33.59
C GLN A 42 -2.65 12.92 -34.96
N GLU A 43 -2.46 14.12 -35.51
CA GLU A 43 -2.97 14.53 -36.82
C GLU A 43 -2.46 13.65 -37.97
N GLN A 44 -1.21 13.19 -37.88
CA GLN A 44 -0.59 12.31 -38.87
C GLN A 44 -0.88 10.82 -38.61
N ASP A 45 -1.74 10.50 -37.66
CA ASP A 45 -2.07 9.14 -37.22
C ASP A 45 -0.82 8.27 -36.99
N VAL A 46 0.13 8.77 -36.21
CA VAL A 46 1.34 8.02 -35.90
C VAL A 46 1.00 6.71 -35.16
N LYS A 47 1.61 5.61 -35.58
CA LYS A 47 1.52 4.24 -35.06
C LYS A 47 2.93 3.70 -34.80
N LEU A 48 3.05 2.53 -34.18
CA LEU A 48 4.33 1.84 -34.03
C LEU A 48 5.09 1.69 -35.37
N SER A 49 4.38 1.41 -36.45
CA SER A 49 4.97 1.14 -37.76
C SER A 49 5.56 2.36 -38.47
N ASN A 50 5.18 3.59 -38.09
CA ASN A 50 5.61 4.81 -38.77
C ASN A 50 6.24 5.87 -37.82
N ALA A 51 6.29 5.62 -36.51
CA ALA A 51 6.83 6.56 -35.52
C ALA A 51 8.26 7.02 -35.84
N LYS A 52 9.13 6.12 -36.33
CA LYS A 52 10.48 6.48 -36.76
C LYS A 52 10.48 7.48 -37.92
N ASN A 53 9.66 7.25 -38.94
CA ASN A 53 9.57 8.16 -40.08
C ASN A 53 9.06 9.54 -39.65
N PHE A 54 8.12 9.59 -38.69
CA PHE A 54 7.68 10.83 -38.09
C PHE A 54 8.83 11.54 -37.37
N LEU A 55 9.59 10.83 -36.53
CA LEU A 55 10.77 11.40 -35.83
C LEU A 55 11.84 11.92 -36.80
N GLU A 56 12.07 11.24 -37.92
CA GLU A 56 13.01 11.69 -38.97
C GLU A 56 12.57 12.99 -39.65
N SER A 57 11.26 13.29 -39.65
CA SER A 57 10.72 14.53 -40.21
C SER A 57 10.84 15.73 -39.26
N LEU A 58 11.09 15.48 -37.97
CA LEU A 58 11.19 16.53 -36.96
C LEU A 58 12.48 17.33 -37.10
N SER A 59 12.38 18.62 -36.81
CA SER A 59 13.55 19.48 -36.68
C SER A 59 14.44 19.06 -35.50
N GLN A 60 15.71 19.46 -35.54
CA GLN A 60 16.65 19.21 -34.43
C GLN A 60 16.18 19.82 -33.10
N SER A 61 15.47 20.95 -33.15
CA SER A 61 14.84 21.58 -31.98
C SER A 61 13.70 20.74 -31.42
N GLU A 62 12.84 20.17 -32.28
CA GLU A 62 11.74 19.30 -31.84
C GLU A 62 12.28 17.99 -31.24
N LEU A 63 13.29 17.37 -31.86
CA LEU A 63 13.96 16.21 -31.27
C LEU A 63 14.60 16.54 -29.91
N ARG A 64 15.16 17.75 -29.75
CA ARG A 64 15.70 18.21 -28.46
C ARG A 64 14.59 18.43 -27.43
N THR A 65 13.42 18.92 -27.83
CA THR A 65 12.24 19.01 -26.97
C THR A 65 11.82 17.63 -26.49
N LEU A 66 11.70 16.63 -27.37
CA LEU A 66 11.36 15.26 -26.98
C LEU A 66 12.39 14.66 -26.02
N GLN A 67 13.69 14.86 -26.30
CA GLN A 67 14.78 14.44 -25.44
C GLN A 67 14.63 15.01 -24.02
N LYS A 68 14.40 16.32 -23.92
CA LYS A 68 14.30 17.03 -22.64
C LYS A 68 13.01 16.75 -21.91
N TYR A 69 11.87 16.70 -22.59
CA TYR A 69 10.60 16.33 -21.97
C TYR A 69 10.64 14.89 -21.41
N SER A 70 11.24 13.96 -22.14
CA SER A 70 11.35 12.56 -21.72
C SER A 70 12.38 12.34 -20.60
N GLY A 71 13.34 13.25 -20.41
CA GLY A 71 14.42 13.11 -19.42
C GLY A 71 15.63 12.31 -19.91
N LEU A 72 15.85 12.23 -21.23
CA LEU A 72 16.95 11.48 -21.81
C LEU A 72 18.28 12.25 -21.70
N ALA A 73 19.33 11.55 -21.24
CA ALA A 73 20.67 12.11 -21.14
C ALA A 73 21.28 12.36 -22.53
N ASP A 74 21.21 11.35 -23.40
CA ASP A 74 21.80 11.39 -24.74
C ASP A 74 20.85 11.96 -25.79
N SER A 75 21.43 12.51 -26.85
CA SER A 75 20.66 12.96 -28.03
C SER A 75 19.95 11.79 -28.71
N ILE A 76 18.76 12.04 -29.26
CA ILE A 76 17.99 11.03 -29.99
C ILE A 76 18.65 10.74 -31.34
N ASN A 77 19.05 9.48 -31.54
CA ASN A 77 19.42 8.93 -32.84
C ASN A 77 18.28 8.02 -33.33
N VAL A 78 17.49 8.49 -34.30
CA VAL A 78 16.25 7.79 -34.74
C VAL A 78 16.55 6.39 -35.29
N ASN A 79 17.68 6.23 -35.98
CA ASN A 79 18.09 4.96 -36.57
C ASN A 79 18.31 3.84 -35.53
N SER A 80 18.74 4.19 -34.31
CA SER A 80 19.02 3.22 -33.25
C SER A 80 17.81 2.87 -32.39
N LEU A 81 16.66 3.53 -32.58
CA LEU A 81 15.48 3.27 -31.75
C LEU A 81 14.81 1.95 -32.13
N SER A 82 14.04 1.35 -31.24
CA SER A 82 13.04 0.35 -31.63
C SER A 82 11.76 1.03 -32.16
N ALA A 83 10.77 0.26 -32.60
CA ALA A 83 9.46 0.80 -32.94
C ALA A 83 8.75 1.34 -31.69
N GLU A 84 8.83 0.60 -30.57
CA GLU A 84 8.31 1.01 -29.27
C GLU A 84 8.99 2.28 -28.75
N GLY A 85 10.32 2.30 -28.71
CA GLY A 85 11.09 3.45 -28.23
C GLY A 85 10.84 4.72 -29.05
N ALA A 86 10.62 4.57 -30.35
CA ALA A 86 10.24 5.68 -31.22
C ALA A 86 8.80 6.18 -30.95
N TYR A 87 7.86 5.26 -30.74
CA TYR A 87 6.47 5.61 -30.47
C TYR A 87 6.31 6.25 -29.09
N ASN A 88 6.85 5.64 -28.04
CA ASN A 88 6.76 6.13 -26.67
C ASN A 88 7.43 7.50 -26.45
N LEU A 89 8.41 7.90 -27.27
CA LEU A 89 8.96 9.27 -27.28
C LEU A 89 7.91 10.34 -27.59
N LEU A 90 6.88 9.96 -28.33
CA LEU A 90 5.80 10.85 -28.75
C LEU A 90 4.61 10.80 -27.79
N MET A 91 4.71 10.06 -26.68
CA MET A 91 3.61 9.83 -25.74
C MET A 91 3.87 10.58 -24.43
N HIS A 92 2.79 11.01 -23.75
CA HIS A 92 2.90 11.45 -22.37
C HIS A 92 3.38 10.29 -21.47
N ASP A 93 3.93 10.59 -20.29
CA ASP A 93 4.42 9.54 -19.38
C ASP A 93 3.36 8.47 -19.05
N ASN A 94 2.09 8.87 -18.90
CA ASN A 94 0.98 7.97 -18.62
C ASN A 94 0.48 7.18 -19.85
N GLU A 95 0.97 7.53 -21.04
CA GLU A 95 0.65 6.89 -22.31
C GLU A 95 1.80 5.97 -22.80
N GLN A 96 2.96 6.00 -22.15
CA GLN A 96 4.08 5.10 -22.49
C GLN A 96 3.71 3.65 -22.15
N TYR A 97 4.03 2.73 -23.05
CA TYR A 97 3.57 1.34 -22.98
C TYR A 97 4.65 0.35 -23.45
N ASP A 98 4.69 -0.81 -22.81
CA ASP A 98 5.57 -1.93 -23.17
C ASP A 98 4.83 -2.81 -24.20
N PHE A 99 5.13 -2.60 -25.47
CA PHE A 99 4.43 -3.23 -26.59
C PHE A 99 4.97 -4.62 -26.92
N ASP A 100 6.24 -4.91 -26.60
CA ASP A 100 6.83 -6.23 -26.81
C ASP A 100 6.64 -7.19 -25.62
N GLY A 101 6.14 -6.68 -24.48
CA GLY A 101 5.78 -7.44 -23.30
C GLY A 101 7.00 -7.96 -22.53
N ASN A 102 8.16 -7.33 -22.68
CA ASN A 102 9.42 -7.77 -22.05
C ASN A 102 9.54 -7.33 -20.57
N GLY A 103 8.55 -6.60 -20.04
CA GLY A 103 8.50 -6.09 -18.67
C GLY A 103 9.13 -4.70 -18.51
N THR A 104 9.50 -4.04 -19.61
CA THR A 104 9.95 -2.64 -19.64
C THR A 104 9.45 -1.90 -20.85
N ALA A 105 9.08 -0.64 -20.63
CA ALA A 105 8.85 0.27 -21.72
C ALA A 105 10.16 0.91 -22.18
N GLU A 106 10.34 1.00 -23.49
CA GLU A 106 11.41 1.76 -24.14
C GLU A 106 10.92 3.17 -24.47
N VAL A 107 11.70 4.20 -24.11
CA VAL A 107 11.49 5.60 -24.52
C VAL A 107 12.80 6.08 -25.13
N GLY A 108 12.81 6.24 -26.44
CA GLY A 108 14.06 6.36 -27.20
C GLY A 108 14.89 5.10 -27.02
N ILE A 109 16.11 5.24 -26.49
CA ILE A 109 16.97 4.10 -26.11
C ILE A 109 16.88 3.75 -24.62
N GLY A 110 16.19 4.57 -23.82
CA GLY A 110 16.06 4.36 -22.39
C GLY A 110 15.04 3.27 -22.10
N LYS A 111 15.35 2.36 -21.18
CA LYS A 111 14.43 1.33 -20.69
C LYS A 111 14.02 1.61 -19.27
N HIS A 112 12.73 1.55 -18.96
CA HIS A 112 12.24 1.79 -17.62
C HIS A 112 11.04 0.90 -17.26
N ILE A 113 10.78 0.77 -15.96
CA ILE A 113 9.61 0.07 -15.44
C ILE A 113 8.45 1.06 -15.46
N LEU A 114 7.30 0.63 -15.99
CA LEU A 114 6.08 1.43 -15.93
C LEU A 114 5.65 1.65 -14.48
N PRO A 115 5.13 2.84 -14.14
CA PRO A 115 4.74 3.14 -12.76
C PRO A 115 3.63 2.22 -12.24
N VAL A 116 2.78 1.71 -13.13
CA VAL A 116 1.75 0.71 -12.82
C VAL A 116 2.06 -0.55 -13.64
N PRO A 117 2.36 -1.68 -13.00
CA PRO A 117 2.67 -2.92 -13.72
C PRO A 117 1.48 -3.47 -14.49
N MET A 118 1.73 -3.95 -15.71
CA MET A 118 0.69 -4.52 -16.59
C MET A 118 0.23 -5.92 -16.18
N ASN A 119 0.99 -6.60 -15.32
CA ASN A 119 0.72 -7.94 -14.78
C ASN A 119 -0.11 -7.90 -13.48
N MET A 120 -0.72 -6.77 -13.15
CA MET A 120 -1.74 -6.66 -12.11
C MET A 120 -3.15 -6.90 -12.69
N PRO A 121 -4.06 -7.59 -11.97
CA PRO A 121 -5.48 -7.58 -12.28
C PRO A 121 -6.08 -6.17 -12.28
N ALA A 122 -7.16 -5.93 -13.03
CA ALA A 122 -7.72 -4.58 -13.22
C ALA A 122 -8.19 -3.91 -11.92
N ASP A 123 -8.86 -4.65 -11.04
CA ASP A 123 -9.29 -4.19 -9.71
C ASP A 123 -8.09 -3.83 -8.81
N VAL A 124 -7.00 -4.58 -8.93
CA VAL A 124 -5.74 -4.31 -8.23
C VAL A 124 -5.04 -3.07 -8.81
N GLN A 125 -5.04 -2.88 -10.13
CA GLN A 125 -4.46 -1.68 -10.77
C GLN A 125 -5.19 -0.42 -10.32
N GLU A 126 -6.52 -0.44 -10.29
CA GLU A 126 -7.34 0.70 -9.85
C GLU A 126 -7.04 1.08 -8.39
N ALA A 127 -7.03 0.09 -7.49
CA ALA A 127 -6.69 0.31 -6.08
C ALA A 127 -5.24 0.79 -5.90
N TYR A 128 -4.31 0.25 -6.69
CA TYR A 128 -2.91 0.66 -6.69
C TYR A 128 -2.77 2.13 -7.11
N ILE A 129 -3.43 2.56 -8.19
CA ILE A 129 -3.39 3.95 -8.66
C ILE A 129 -3.99 4.89 -7.62
N SER A 130 -5.13 4.52 -7.05
CA SER A 130 -5.77 5.28 -5.97
C SER A 130 -4.81 5.51 -4.80
N ALA A 131 -4.15 4.44 -4.33
CA ALA A 131 -3.15 4.52 -3.27
C ALA A 131 -1.95 5.37 -3.68
N MET A 132 -1.40 5.15 -4.87
CA MET A 132 -0.27 5.93 -5.37
C MET A 132 -0.61 7.42 -5.48
N ASN A 133 -1.85 7.79 -5.77
CA ASN A 133 -2.27 9.18 -5.84
C ASN A 133 -2.40 9.86 -4.48
N SER A 134 -2.73 9.13 -3.41
CA SER A 134 -2.85 9.68 -2.06
C SER A 134 -1.50 9.89 -1.36
N LEU A 135 -0.42 9.31 -1.89
CA LEU A 135 0.90 9.34 -1.28
C LEU A 135 1.69 10.62 -1.63
N SER A 136 2.59 11.00 -0.73
CA SER A 136 3.63 11.99 -1.03
C SER A 136 4.59 11.46 -2.10
N ASP A 137 5.29 12.33 -2.83
CA ASP A 137 6.26 11.91 -3.86
C ASP A 137 7.32 10.93 -3.32
N LYS A 138 7.80 11.15 -2.09
CA LYS A 138 8.75 10.24 -1.42
C LYS A 138 8.13 8.87 -1.20
N ASP A 139 6.89 8.83 -0.70
CA ASP A 139 6.22 7.57 -0.41
C ASP A 139 5.82 6.83 -1.69
N LYS A 140 5.44 7.54 -2.76
CA LYS A 140 5.22 6.95 -4.09
C LYS A 140 6.48 6.23 -4.57
N LEU A 141 7.64 6.89 -4.52
CA LEU A 141 8.90 6.29 -4.94
C LEU A 141 9.24 5.04 -4.12
N MET A 142 8.98 5.05 -2.81
CA MET A 142 9.14 3.86 -1.97
C MET A 142 8.13 2.76 -2.35
N ALA A 143 6.87 3.11 -2.57
CA ALA A 143 5.81 2.17 -2.92
C ALA A 143 6.05 1.48 -4.28
N MET A 144 6.67 2.16 -5.24
CA MET A 144 7.09 1.56 -6.52
C MET A 144 8.09 0.40 -6.34
N THR A 145 8.78 0.30 -5.20
CA THR A 145 9.67 -0.84 -4.94
C THR A 145 8.90 -2.15 -4.63
N LEU A 146 7.65 -2.04 -4.19
CA LEU A 146 6.79 -3.19 -3.88
C LEU A 146 6.40 -3.96 -5.14
N THR A 147 6.34 -3.27 -6.27
CA THR A 147 5.97 -3.79 -7.58
C THR A 147 7.17 -4.21 -8.43
N PHE A 148 8.38 -4.17 -7.87
CA PHE A 148 9.55 -4.70 -8.57
C PHE A 148 9.44 -6.22 -8.73
N ASP A 149 9.41 -6.70 -9.98
CA ASP A 149 9.29 -8.14 -10.29
C ASP A 149 10.66 -8.84 -10.21
N PRO A 150 10.88 -9.76 -9.25
CA PRO A 150 12.13 -10.51 -9.16
C PRO A 150 12.37 -11.43 -10.37
N ALA A 151 11.33 -11.86 -11.09
CA ALA A 151 11.49 -12.68 -12.30
C ALA A 151 12.28 -11.95 -13.39
N ARG A 152 12.30 -10.62 -13.36
CA ARG A 152 13.13 -9.82 -14.26
C ARG A 152 14.62 -9.93 -13.93
N LEU A 153 14.98 -9.92 -12.64
CA LEU A 153 16.38 -10.16 -12.25
C LEU A 153 16.80 -11.58 -12.64
N ASP A 154 15.92 -12.56 -12.47
CA ASP A 154 16.19 -13.94 -12.89
C ASP A 154 16.45 -14.04 -14.39
N ALA A 155 15.60 -13.41 -15.21
CA ALA A 155 15.76 -13.37 -16.66
C ALA A 155 17.12 -12.78 -17.08
N LEU A 156 17.53 -11.67 -16.45
CA LEU A 156 18.80 -10.99 -16.75
C LEU A 156 20.02 -11.80 -16.27
N ILE A 157 19.98 -12.35 -15.07
CA ILE A 157 21.12 -13.04 -14.46
C ILE A 157 21.31 -14.44 -15.07
N ASN A 158 20.20 -15.14 -15.30
CA ASN A 158 20.22 -16.54 -15.75
C ASN A 158 19.97 -16.69 -17.26
N ASN A 159 19.88 -15.57 -17.99
CA ASN A 159 19.62 -15.53 -19.43
C ASN A 159 18.41 -16.38 -19.85
N LYS A 160 17.34 -16.30 -19.05
CA LYS A 160 16.08 -17.01 -19.28
C LYS A 160 15.03 -16.07 -19.86
N PRO A 161 14.03 -16.58 -20.61
CA PRO A 161 12.88 -15.79 -21.00
C PRO A 161 12.19 -15.20 -19.77
N TYR A 162 11.86 -13.92 -19.83
CA TYR A 162 11.09 -13.26 -18.78
C TYR A 162 9.70 -13.90 -18.69
N THR A 163 9.32 -14.31 -17.48
CA THR A 163 7.97 -14.80 -17.16
C THR A 163 7.39 -13.87 -16.10
N PRO A 164 6.43 -12.99 -16.45
CA PRO A 164 5.87 -12.02 -15.52
C PRO A 164 5.20 -12.71 -14.32
N THR A 165 5.45 -12.18 -13.12
CA THR A 165 4.75 -12.60 -11.90
C THR A 165 3.34 -11.99 -11.90
N ASN A 166 2.29 -12.76 -11.59
CA ASN A 166 0.97 -12.17 -11.38
C ASN A 166 0.97 -11.34 -10.09
N MET A 167 0.82 -10.02 -10.20
CA MET A 167 0.85 -9.10 -9.07
C MET A 167 -0.56 -8.84 -8.55
N ASP A 168 -1.18 -9.86 -7.98
CA ASP A 168 -2.49 -9.72 -7.33
C ASP A 168 -2.39 -9.10 -5.92
N TYR A 169 -3.54 -8.94 -5.27
CA TYR A 169 -3.63 -8.43 -3.90
C TYR A 169 -2.76 -9.23 -2.91
N ASN A 170 -2.75 -10.57 -3.00
CA ASN A 170 -1.99 -11.42 -2.08
C ASN A 170 -0.49 -11.29 -2.31
N TYR A 171 -0.05 -11.13 -3.56
CA TYR A 171 1.32 -10.80 -3.90
C TYR A 171 1.74 -9.51 -3.20
N LEU A 172 1.00 -8.41 -3.38
CA LEU A 172 1.33 -7.13 -2.76
C LEU A 172 1.31 -7.20 -1.22
N LYS A 173 0.31 -7.88 -0.64
CA LYS A 173 0.25 -8.13 0.80
C LYS A 173 1.50 -8.83 1.31
N SER A 174 1.92 -9.91 0.66
CA SER A 174 3.12 -10.65 1.04
C SER A 174 4.39 -9.80 0.89
N ARG A 175 4.49 -8.98 -0.17
CA ARG A 175 5.62 -8.05 -0.36
C ARG A 175 5.69 -7.02 0.75
N VAL A 176 4.56 -6.43 1.13
CA VAL A 176 4.47 -5.49 2.27
C VAL A 176 4.87 -6.17 3.57
N ASP A 177 4.28 -7.33 3.89
CA ASP A 177 4.56 -8.07 5.12
C ASP A 177 6.07 -8.39 5.25
N ASN A 178 6.69 -8.84 4.14
CA ASN A 178 8.12 -9.13 4.08
C ASN A 178 9.00 -7.88 4.25
N MET A 179 8.61 -6.74 3.68
CA MET A 179 9.38 -5.51 3.83
C MET A 179 9.20 -4.87 5.20
N LEU A 180 8.04 -4.99 5.84
CA LEU A 180 7.83 -4.51 7.21
C LEU A 180 8.53 -5.40 8.25
N ASN A 181 8.54 -6.72 8.00
CA ASN A 181 9.07 -7.75 8.90
C ASN A 181 10.14 -8.62 8.21
N PRO A 182 11.27 -8.03 7.81
CA PRO A 182 12.32 -8.76 7.10
C PRO A 182 12.88 -9.90 7.94
N GLN A 183 13.04 -11.07 7.31
CA GLN A 183 13.61 -12.27 7.94
C GLN A 183 15.14 -12.32 7.75
N ASN A 184 15.80 -13.27 8.41
CA ASN A 184 17.23 -13.57 8.24
C ASN A 184 18.18 -12.39 8.49
N GLY A 185 17.85 -11.54 9.48
CA GLY A 185 18.65 -10.38 9.82
C GLY A 185 18.52 -9.21 8.85
N GLY A 186 17.55 -9.25 7.94
CA GLY A 186 17.20 -8.10 7.11
C GLY A 186 16.68 -6.94 7.96
N TYR A 187 16.84 -5.73 7.46
CA TYR A 187 16.45 -4.50 8.14
C TYR A 187 15.73 -3.57 7.17
N THR A 188 14.67 -2.94 7.67
CA THR A 188 13.93 -1.89 6.98
C THR A 188 13.92 -0.67 7.88
N SER A 189 14.34 0.47 7.35
CA SER A 189 14.40 1.72 8.12
C SER A 189 13.01 2.17 8.56
N LEU A 190 12.95 3.00 9.61
CA LEU A 190 11.69 3.53 10.10
C LEU A 190 10.93 4.30 9.01
N GLU A 191 11.65 5.12 8.24
CA GLU A 191 11.07 5.91 7.16
C GLU A 191 10.49 5.02 6.06
N ALA A 192 11.18 3.93 5.72
CA ALA A 192 10.66 2.97 4.75
C ALA A 192 9.43 2.23 5.29
N LYS A 193 9.41 1.86 6.58
CA LYS A 193 8.23 1.26 7.21
C LYS A 193 7.02 2.19 7.19
N GLU A 194 7.22 3.48 7.48
CA GLU A 194 6.17 4.49 7.43
C GLU A 194 5.60 4.63 6.02
N SER A 195 6.46 4.79 5.00
CA SER A 195 6.03 4.89 3.60
C SER A 195 5.30 3.63 3.12
N ILE A 196 5.81 2.44 3.46
CA ILE A 196 5.20 1.15 3.08
C ILE A 196 3.84 0.97 3.78
N THR A 197 3.74 1.35 5.05
CA THR A 197 2.48 1.29 5.81
C THR A 197 1.46 2.27 5.23
N ALA A 198 1.87 3.49 4.89
CA ALA A 198 1.00 4.48 4.25
C ALA A 198 0.46 3.96 2.92
N PHE A 199 1.31 3.38 2.08
CA PHE A 199 0.89 2.72 0.85
C PHE A 199 -0.11 1.60 1.13
N TRP A 200 0.22 0.68 2.03
CA TRP A 200 -0.62 -0.49 2.30
C TRP A 200 -2.00 -0.10 2.82
N ASN A 201 -2.08 0.86 3.74
CA ASN A 201 -3.34 1.34 4.27
C ASN A 201 -4.21 1.98 3.16
N ALA A 202 -3.61 2.80 2.29
CA ALA A 202 -4.33 3.41 1.18
C ALA A 202 -4.77 2.38 0.13
N PHE A 203 -3.90 1.42 -0.19
CA PHE A 203 -4.17 0.35 -1.15
C PHE A 203 -5.26 -0.59 -0.64
N ASP A 204 -5.14 -1.06 0.60
CA ASP A 204 -6.11 -1.96 1.22
C ASP A 204 -7.47 -1.29 1.36
N ALA A 205 -7.50 -0.02 1.81
CA ALA A 205 -8.72 0.77 1.87
C ALA A 205 -9.34 0.97 0.48
N SER A 206 -8.54 1.22 -0.56
CA SER A 206 -9.08 1.35 -1.92
C SER A 206 -9.57 0.03 -2.49
N TYR A 207 -8.91 -1.09 -2.19
CA TYR A 207 -9.26 -2.41 -2.71
C TYR A 207 -10.45 -3.04 -1.99
N ASN A 208 -10.54 -2.86 -0.67
CA ASN A 208 -11.61 -3.41 0.17
C ASN A 208 -12.74 -2.42 0.45
N GLY A 209 -12.44 -1.12 0.48
CA GLY A 209 -13.41 -0.07 0.83
C GLY A 209 -14.52 0.14 -0.21
N ASP A 210 -14.30 -0.27 -1.46
CA ASP A 210 -15.35 -0.32 -2.49
C ASP A 210 -16.23 -1.59 -2.43
N LYS A 211 -15.94 -2.53 -1.51
CA LYS A 211 -16.86 -3.66 -1.21
C LYS A 211 -17.91 -3.30 -0.16
N THR A 212 -17.89 -2.07 0.35
CA THR A 212 -18.84 -1.56 1.34
C THR A 212 -19.45 -0.25 0.85
N GLN A 213 -20.49 -0.34 0.02
CA GLN A 213 -21.60 0.60 0.17
C GLN A 213 -22.25 0.32 1.53
N ASN A 214 -21.64 0.82 2.60
CA ASN A 214 -22.34 1.34 3.76
C ASN A 214 -21.39 2.03 4.74
N THR A 215 -21.85 3.21 5.14
CA THR A 215 -21.51 3.96 6.35
C THR A 215 -20.43 5.02 6.21
N GLN A 216 -20.93 6.25 6.19
CA GLN A 216 -20.24 7.52 6.34
C GLN A 216 -19.52 7.64 7.69
N THR A 217 -18.62 8.62 7.74
CA THR A 217 -17.93 9.23 8.91
C THR A 217 -16.69 8.48 9.43
N GLN A 218 -15.52 8.81 8.85
CA GLN A 218 -14.21 8.58 9.47
C GLN A 218 -13.85 9.80 10.35
N SER A 219 -13.85 9.63 11.67
CA SER A 219 -13.21 10.55 12.64
C SER A 219 -11.79 10.07 12.97
N GLU A 220 -10.97 10.98 13.51
CA GLU A 220 -9.56 10.78 13.94
C GLU A 220 -9.35 9.65 14.98
N GLU A 221 -10.41 8.97 15.41
CA GLU A 221 -10.46 8.05 16.57
C GLU A 221 -10.19 6.58 16.19
N ASN A 222 -10.38 6.18 14.92
CA ASN A 222 -9.97 4.84 14.44
C ASN A 222 -8.44 4.66 14.45
N ILE A 223 -7.70 5.76 14.43
CA ILE A 223 -6.23 5.78 14.47
C ILE A 223 -5.71 5.26 15.81
N ALA A 224 -6.43 5.49 16.93
CA ALA A 224 -5.98 5.09 18.26
C ALA A 224 -6.10 3.57 18.48
N VAL A 225 -7.18 2.96 18.02
CA VAL A 225 -7.43 1.51 18.13
C VAL A 225 -6.51 0.72 17.18
N GLU A 226 -6.31 1.20 15.96
CA GLU A 226 -5.38 0.57 15.02
C GLU A 226 -3.92 0.71 15.47
N LYS A 227 -3.53 1.87 16.01
CA LYS A 227 -2.22 2.07 16.60
C LYS A 227 -1.98 1.17 17.81
N PHE A 228 -3.02 0.89 18.60
CA PHE A 228 -2.94 -0.02 19.74
C PHE A 228 -2.71 -1.48 19.30
N LEU A 229 -3.48 -1.96 18.33
CA LEU A 229 -3.30 -3.31 17.78
C LEU A 229 -1.93 -3.45 17.10
N ASN A 230 -1.45 -2.39 16.46
CA ASN A 230 -0.12 -2.33 15.87
C ASN A 230 0.99 -2.34 16.93
N ASP A 231 0.86 -1.56 18.00
CA ASP A 231 1.83 -1.53 19.11
C ASP A 231 1.91 -2.88 19.84
N LEU A 232 0.77 -3.55 20.03
CA LEU A 232 0.69 -4.90 20.60
C LEU A 232 1.38 -5.95 19.70
N ARG A 233 1.30 -5.77 18.38
CA ARG A 233 1.94 -6.68 17.38
C ARG A 233 3.44 -6.41 17.22
N THR A 234 3.88 -5.16 17.33
CA THR A 234 5.24 -4.73 16.95
C THR A 234 6.21 -4.61 18.12
N LYS A 235 5.74 -4.30 19.33
CA LYS A 235 6.63 -4.10 20.51
C LYS A 235 6.91 -5.39 21.29
N GLY A 236 6.17 -6.45 21.02
CA GLY A 236 6.18 -7.71 21.78
C GLY A 236 5.34 -7.60 23.07
N ALA A 237 4.56 -8.64 23.37
CA ALA A 237 3.61 -8.66 24.47
C ALA A 237 4.29 -8.39 25.82
N ALA A 238 5.48 -8.96 26.07
CA ALA A 238 6.23 -8.75 27.31
C ALA A 238 6.70 -7.29 27.54
N LYS A 239 7.10 -6.58 26.48
CA LYS A 239 7.54 -5.18 26.57
C LYS A 239 6.36 -4.21 26.62
N PHE A 240 5.30 -4.55 25.91
CA PHE A 240 4.01 -3.86 25.96
C PHE A 240 3.38 -3.92 27.36
N LEU A 241 3.49 -5.07 28.04
CA LEU A 241 3.01 -5.27 29.42
C LEU A 241 3.79 -4.48 30.47
N ALA A 242 5.07 -4.19 30.24
CA ALA A 242 5.86 -3.35 31.14
C ALA A 242 5.40 -1.88 31.12
N ASP A 243 4.80 -1.43 30.01
CA ASP A 243 4.39 -0.04 29.76
C ASP A 243 2.89 0.23 30.01
N LEU A 244 2.10 -0.82 30.32
CA LEU A 244 0.66 -0.73 30.53
C LEU A 244 0.29 -0.84 32.02
N ASN A 245 -0.47 0.14 32.50
CA ASN A 245 -1.18 0.07 33.78
C ASN A 245 -2.67 -0.27 33.54
N GLN A 246 -3.32 -0.84 34.56
CA GLN A 246 -4.73 -1.26 34.53
C GLN A 246 -5.68 -0.13 34.08
N GLU A 247 -5.33 1.11 34.41
CA GLU A 247 -6.05 2.33 34.04
C GLU A 247 -6.17 2.55 32.52
N LYS A 248 -5.18 2.16 31.72
CA LYS A 248 -5.26 2.27 30.25
C LYS A 248 -6.20 1.23 29.64
N ILE A 249 -6.22 0.01 30.21
CA ILE A 249 -7.13 -1.06 29.76
C ILE A 249 -8.57 -0.67 30.07
N ASP A 250 -8.82 -0.19 31.28
CA ASP A 250 -10.13 0.26 31.71
C ASP A 250 -10.61 1.44 30.85
N LYS A 251 -9.71 2.37 30.49
CA LYS A 251 -10.04 3.48 29.60
C LYS A 251 -10.51 3.01 28.22
N MET A 252 -9.81 2.06 27.61
CA MET A 252 -10.18 1.55 26.28
C MET A 252 -11.48 0.74 26.28
N VAL A 253 -11.70 -0.06 27.33
CA VAL A 253 -12.96 -0.79 27.51
C VAL A 253 -14.12 0.18 27.64
N GLU A 254 -13.94 1.25 28.40
CA GLU A 254 -15.01 2.22 28.64
C GLU A 254 -15.25 3.11 27.42
N GLU A 255 -14.22 3.42 26.63
CA GLU A 255 -14.36 4.07 25.32
C GLU A 255 -15.13 3.17 24.33
N TYR A 256 -14.84 1.86 24.29
CA TYR A 256 -15.58 0.91 23.44
C TYR A 256 -17.06 0.78 23.87
N LYS A 257 -17.31 0.74 25.18
CA LYS A 257 -18.67 0.73 25.73
C LYS A 257 -19.44 2.02 25.39
N GLN A 258 -18.81 3.19 25.49
CA GLN A 258 -19.45 4.45 25.12
C GLN A 258 -19.81 4.49 23.63
N LYS A 259 -18.92 4.01 22.75
CA LYS A 259 -19.21 3.89 21.32
C LYS A 259 -20.43 3.02 21.03
N LEU A 260 -20.54 1.88 21.73
CA LEU A 260 -21.70 1.00 21.57
C LEU A 260 -23.00 1.63 22.12
N ILE A 261 -22.92 2.47 23.17
CA ILE A 261 -24.05 3.26 23.67
C ILE A 261 -24.45 4.34 22.66
N GLU A 262 -23.50 5.01 22.02
CA GLU A 262 -23.75 6.01 20.98
C GLU A 262 -24.36 5.38 19.72
N GLU A 263 -23.93 4.18 19.35
CA GLU A 263 -24.38 3.46 18.14
C GLU A 263 -25.71 2.73 18.33
N MET A 264 -25.94 2.12 19.51
CA MET A 264 -27.13 1.30 19.78
C MET A 264 -28.18 2.00 20.66
N GLY A 265 -27.85 3.17 21.22
CA GLY A 265 -28.69 3.91 22.18
C GLY A 265 -28.62 3.34 23.61
N ASP A 266 -29.22 4.05 24.56
CA ASP A 266 -29.21 3.73 26.00
C ASP A 266 -30.46 2.95 26.47
N SER A 267 -31.22 2.39 25.52
CA SER A 267 -32.41 1.59 25.83
C SER A 267 -32.03 0.32 26.63
N PRO A 268 -32.91 -0.20 27.51
CA PRO A 268 -32.62 -1.39 28.32
C PRO A 268 -32.17 -2.62 27.50
N GLU A 269 -32.74 -2.78 26.31
CA GLU A 269 -32.44 -3.87 25.37
C GLU A 269 -31.11 -3.65 24.62
N ALA A 270 -30.77 -2.40 24.32
CA ALA A 270 -29.46 -2.04 23.77
C ALA A 270 -28.38 -2.25 24.84
N MET A 271 -28.60 -1.81 26.07
CA MET A 271 -27.65 -1.95 27.18
C MET A 271 -27.31 -3.43 27.50
N GLU A 272 -28.27 -4.36 27.38
CA GLU A 272 -27.99 -5.78 27.55
C GLU A 272 -27.11 -6.35 26.42
N LYS A 273 -27.30 -5.87 25.18
CA LYS A 273 -26.46 -6.27 24.03
C LYS A 273 -25.07 -5.64 24.10
N ILE A 274 -24.99 -4.37 24.47
CA ILE A 274 -23.75 -3.64 24.70
C ILE A 274 -22.93 -4.35 25.78
N ALA A 275 -23.54 -4.77 26.89
CA ALA A 275 -22.85 -5.51 27.94
C ALA A 275 -22.24 -6.83 27.42
N LYS A 276 -22.96 -7.56 26.57
CA LYS A 276 -22.44 -8.80 25.95
C LYS A 276 -21.28 -8.54 24.99
N LEU A 277 -21.37 -7.49 24.18
CA LEU A 277 -20.32 -7.10 23.23
C LEU A 277 -19.05 -6.58 23.94
N VAL A 278 -19.22 -5.82 25.02
CA VAL A 278 -18.10 -5.35 25.86
C VAL A 278 -17.44 -6.54 26.57
N ASP A 279 -18.21 -7.51 27.06
CA ASP A 279 -17.66 -8.72 27.68
C ASP A 279 -16.92 -9.61 26.67
N GLU A 280 -17.44 -9.73 25.45
CA GLU A 280 -16.78 -10.43 24.34
C GLU A 280 -15.49 -9.73 23.90
N PHE A 281 -15.50 -8.39 23.82
CA PHE A 281 -14.31 -7.58 23.54
C PHE A 281 -13.23 -7.78 24.61
N LYS A 282 -13.60 -7.74 25.90
CA LYS A 282 -12.69 -8.05 27.01
C LYS A 282 -12.10 -9.46 26.91
N LYS A 283 -12.91 -10.46 26.58
CA LYS A 283 -12.45 -11.86 26.42
C LYS A 283 -11.48 -12.01 25.26
N ASN A 284 -11.80 -11.42 24.11
CA ASN A 284 -10.93 -11.46 22.93
C ASN A 284 -9.59 -10.76 23.20
N LEU A 285 -9.62 -9.62 23.89
CA LEU A 285 -8.41 -8.91 24.30
C LEU A 285 -7.52 -9.78 25.20
N ILE A 286 -8.12 -10.45 26.19
CA ILE A 286 -7.41 -11.35 27.11
C ILE A 286 -6.83 -12.56 26.36
N GLU A 287 -7.58 -13.14 25.43
CA GLU A 287 -7.13 -14.32 24.67
C GLU A 287 -5.99 -13.97 23.71
N GLU A 288 -6.10 -12.85 22.97
CA GLU A 288 -5.05 -12.39 22.07
C GLU A 288 -3.75 -12.07 22.84
N MET A 289 -3.88 -11.49 24.04
CA MET A 289 -2.75 -11.27 24.94
C MET A 289 -2.15 -12.60 25.41
N ARG A 290 -2.98 -13.60 25.75
CA ARG A 290 -2.52 -14.93 26.20
C ARG A 290 -1.77 -15.66 25.10
N GLU A 291 -2.31 -15.70 23.88
CA GLU A 291 -1.69 -16.39 22.75
C GLU A 291 -0.33 -15.79 22.40
N LYS A 292 -0.24 -14.46 22.29
CA LYS A 292 1.02 -13.77 22.00
C LYS A 292 2.06 -13.97 23.09
N MET A 293 1.67 -14.00 24.36
CA MET A 293 2.59 -14.31 25.45
C MET A 293 3.05 -15.77 25.43
N GLN A 294 2.15 -16.73 25.19
CA GLN A 294 2.53 -18.14 25.10
C GLN A 294 3.52 -18.39 23.97
N ASP A 295 3.37 -17.70 22.84
CA ASP A 295 4.31 -17.79 21.73
C ASP A 295 5.65 -17.09 22.02
N GLU A 296 5.67 -15.99 22.77
CA GLU A 296 6.93 -15.39 23.25
C GLU A 296 7.65 -16.29 24.27
N LEU A 297 6.92 -16.98 25.14
CA LEU A 297 7.47 -17.89 26.16
C LEU A 297 8.01 -19.19 25.58
N LYS A 298 7.36 -19.76 24.56
CA LYS A 298 7.88 -20.93 23.82
C LYS A 298 9.23 -20.64 23.16
N ASN A 299 9.48 -19.37 22.86
CA ASN A 299 10.69 -18.91 22.19
C ASN A 299 11.77 -18.37 23.17
N ALA A 300 11.45 -18.21 24.46
CA ALA A 300 12.38 -17.74 25.49
C ALA A 300 13.04 -18.93 26.22
N LYS A 301 14.36 -19.07 26.10
CA LYS A 301 15.12 -20.19 26.70
C LYS A 301 15.27 -20.16 28.23
N ASP A 302 14.75 -19.14 28.92
CA ASP A 302 14.90 -19.03 30.37
C ASP A 302 13.85 -18.09 30.98
N VAL A 303 12.68 -18.61 31.36
CA VAL A 303 11.77 -17.91 32.28
C VAL A 303 11.08 -18.95 33.17
N ASN A 304 11.29 -18.82 34.49
CA ASN A 304 10.60 -19.59 35.52
C ASN A 304 9.07 -19.49 35.37
N SER A 305 8.46 -20.52 34.78
CA SER A 305 7.02 -20.62 34.46
C SER A 305 6.09 -20.42 35.67
N VAL A 306 6.57 -20.73 36.87
CA VAL A 306 5.75 -20.76 38.10
C VAL A 306 5.34 -19.36 38.62
N LYS A 307 6.10 -18.30 38.32
CA LYS A 307 5.72 -16.92 38.72
C LYS A 307 4.71 -16.27 37.78
N LEU A 308 4.64 -16.77 36.55
CA LEU A 308 3.84 -16.16 35.48
C LEU A 308 2.37 -16.60 35.56
N ASP A 309 2.11 -17.88 35.82
CA ASP A 309 0.75 -18.37 36.04
C ASP A 309 0.08 -17.67 37.24
N THR A 310 0.85 -17.38 38.29
CA THR A 310 0.38 -16.66 39.47
C THR A 310 0.05 -15.19 39.15
N PHE A 311 0.88 -14.54 38.33
CA PHE A 311 0.65 -13.15 37.89
C PHE A 311 -0.56 -13.04 36.93
N MET A 312 -0.66 -13.98 36.00
CA MET A 312 -1.79 -14.10 35.06
C MET A 312 -3.10 -14.38 35.80
N MET A 313 -3.10 -15.28 36.79
CA MET A 313 -4.29 -15.49 37.63
C MET A 313 -4.68 -14.26 38.44
N THR A 314 -3.70 -13.49 38.91
CA THR A 314 -3.96 -12.25 39.67
C THR A 314 -4.59 -11.17 38.77
N MET A 315 -4.14 -11.04 37.53
CA MET A 315 -4.73 -10.16 36.52
C MET A 315 -6.15 -10.62 36.12
N LEU A 316 -6.34 -11.92 35.84
CA LEU A 316 -7.64 -12.48 35.47
C LEU A 316 -8.68 -12.32 36.59
N ASN A 317 -8.29 -12.53 37.85
CA ASN A 317 -9.15 -12.30 39.01
C ASN A 317 -9.46 -10.81 39.27
N ASN A 318 -8.60 -9.89 38.80
CA ASN A 318 -8.82 -8.45 38.94
C ASN A 318 -9.62 -7.85 37.78
N MET A 319 -9.66 -8.52 36.61
CA MET A 319 -10.42 -8.12 35.43
C MET A 319 -11.80 -8.77 35.34
N GLN A 320 -12.01 -9.91 36.00
CA GLN A 320 -13.35 -10.36 36.37
C GLN A 320 -13.91 -9.33 37.35
N GLU A 321 -15.05 -8.72 37.03
CA GLU A 321 -15.76 -7.89 37.98
C GLU A 321 -15.83 -8.63 39.32
N LYS A 322 -15.45 -7.94 40.40
CA LYS A 322 -15.83 -8.38 41.74
C LYS A 322 -17.33 -8.66 41.67
N GLU A 323 -17.71 -9.94 41.73
CA GLU A 323 -19.02 -10.30 42.27
C GLU A 323 -19.19 -9.47 43.54
N PRO A 324 -20.38 -8.88 43.76
CA PRO A 324 -20.59 -7.99 44.88
C PRO A 324 -20.15 -8.73 46.14
N SER A 325 -19.15 -8.16 46.82
CA SER A 325 -18.69 -8.62 48.12
C SER A 325 -19.89 -9.06 48.97
N PRO A 326 -19.80 -10.18 49.72
CA PRO A 326 -20.85 -10.63 50.64
C PRO A 326 -21.33 -9.54 51.63
N LEU A 327 -20.57 -8.45 51.78
CA LEU A 327 -21.00 -7.25 52.51
C LEU A 327 -22.23 -6.54 51.93
N LYS A 328 -22.59 -6.72 50.65
CA LYS A 328 -23.83 -6.14 50.09
C LYS A 328 -25.08 -6.99 50.34
N GLU A 329 -24.95 -8.25 50.74
CA GLU A 329 -26.08 -9.05 51.24
C GLU A 329 -26.36 -8.82 52.72
N LEU A 330 -25.35 -8.45 53.52
CA LEU A 330 -25.52 -8.11 54.94
C LEU A 330 -26.17 -6.73 55.20
N LEU A 331 -26.28 -5.88 54.17
CA LEU A 331 -26.92 -4.56 54.26
C LEU A 331 -28.34 -4.52 53.65
N LYS A 332 -28.93 -5.68 53.37
CA LYS A 332 -30.34 -5.84 52.96
C LYS A 332 -31.18 -6.60 54.01
N ALA A 333 -30.79 -6.56 55.29
CA ALA A 333 -31.61 -6.99 56.41
C ALA A 333 -32.17 -5.77 57.17
#